data_AF-A0A977LBE4-F1
#
_entry.id   AF-A0A977LBE4-F1
#
_cell.length_a   1.000
_cell.length_b   1.000
_cell.length_c   1.000
_cell.angle_alpha   90.00
_cell.angle_beta   90.00
_cell.angle_gamma   90.00
#
_symmetry.space_group_name_H-M   'P 1'
#
loop_
_entity.id
_entity.type
_entity.pdbx_description
1 polymer ?
#
loop_
_entity_poly.entity_id
_entity_poly.type
_entity_poly.pdbx_seq_one_letter_code
_entity_poly.pdbx_strand_id
1 'polypeptide(L)'
;MKTDEFEWLYLQSLDGQISDRQRSQLSEMLSGDHLYQKEADQFTTLRTLMMQREESSFGPFFAERITHHLKNLKSEFDYQIFSFFKKYQLAALGIVVALVVFNLLQSEQLSIASFFGFEDTTSPLDTSDFFTAISH
;
A
#
# COMPACT_ATOMS: atom_id res chain seq x y z
N MET A 1 -41.39 -10.69 22.75
CA MET A 1 -40.27 -10.46 21.81
C MET A 1 -39.71 -9.08 22.14
N LYS A 2 -38.38 -8.89 22.19
CA LYS A 2 -37.77 -7.66 22.70
C LYS A 2 -37.87 -6.56 21.63
N THR A 3 -38.18 -5.33 22.03
CA THR A 3 -38.21 -4.13 21.17
C THR A 3 -36.95 -4.02 20.31
N ASP A 4 -35.79 -4.41 20.85
CA ASP A 4 -34.49 -4.45 20.18
C ASP A 4 -34.48 -5.27 18.88
N GLU A 5 -35.27 -6.35 18.80
CA GLU A 5 -35.32 -7.22 17.62
C GLU A 5 -36.13 -6.58 16.49
N PHE A 6 -37.20 -5.85 16.82
CA PHE A 6 -37.97 -5.07 15.86
C PHE A 6 -37.12 -3.92 15.30
N GLU A 7 -36.46 -3.16 16.18
CA GLU A 7 -35.59 -2.04 15.77
C GLU A 7 -34.51 -2.51 14.79
N TRP A 8 -33.77 -3.57 15.15
CA TRP A 8 -32.73 -4.10 14.29
C TRP A 8 -33.27 -4.54 12.92
N LEU A 9 -34.39 -5.24 12.92
CA LEU A 9 -35.00 -5.74 11.67
C LEU A 9 -35.53 -4.60 10.80
N TYR A 10 -36.12 -3.58 11.41
CA TYR A 10 -36.63 -2.41 10.73
C TYR A 10 -35.50 -1.59 10.11
N LEU A 11 -34.44 -1.29 10.87
CA LEU A 11 -33.26 -0.58 10.37
C LEU A 11 -32.57 -1.36 9.25
N GLN A 12 -32.43 -2.68 9.38
CA GLN A 12 -31.87 -3.51 8.31
C GLN A 12 -32.72 -3.45 7.03
N SER A 13 -34.05 -3.40 7.15
CA SER A 13 -34.95 -3.28 6.00
C SER A 13 -34.82 -1.95 5.24
N LEU A 14 -34.32 -0.91 5.92
CA LEU A 14 -34.09 0.40 5.33
C LEU A 14 -32.80 0.44 4.48
N ASP A 15 -31.72 -0.21 4.95
CA ASP A 15 -30.40 -0.11 4.32
C ASP A 15 -30.02 -1.33 3.46
N GLY A 16 -30.72 -2.46 3.60
CA GLY A 16 -30.35 -3.70 2.93
C GLY A 16 -31.52 -4.60 2.56
N GLN A 17 -31.19 -5.79 2.05
CA GLN A 17 -32.19 -6.82 1.73
C GLN A 17 -32.48 -7.66 2.97
N ILE A 18 -33.76 -7.80 3.30
CA ILE A 18 -34.27 -8.76 4.29
C ILE A 18 -34.92 -9.94 3.58
N SER A 19 -34.93 -11.11 4.21
CA SER A 19 -35.60 -12.29 3.66
C SER A 19 -37.13 -12.14 3.64
N ASP A 20 -37.82 -12.88 2.78
CA ASP A 20 -39.30 -12.84 2.70
C ASP A 20 -39.99 -13.23 4.02
N ARG A 21 -39.36 -14.14 4.78
CA ARG A 21 -39.83 -14.53 6.11
C ARG A 21 -39.75 -13.37 7.10
N GLN A 22 -38.61 -12.68 7.13
CA GLN A 22 -38.41 -11.49 7.96
C GLN A 22 -39.34 -10.34 7.57
N ARG A 23 -39.59 -10.17 6.26
CA ARG A 23 -40.53 -9.16 5.76
C ARG A 23 -41.95 -9.41 6.24
N SER A 24 -42.39 -10.67 6.18
CA SER A 24 -43.70 -11.07 6.70
C SER A 24 -43.80 -10.81 8.21
N GLN A 25 -42.75 -11.16 8.97
CA GLN A 25 -42.70 -10.90 10.41
C GLN A 25 -42.75 -9.40 10.74
N LEU A 26 -41.97 -8.58 10.03
CA LEU A 26 -41.97 -7.14 10.21
C LEU A 26 -43.34 -6.53 9.87
N SER A 27 -43.98 -6.99 8.77
CA SER A 27 -45.31 -6.55 8.39
C SER A 27 -46.36 -6.91 9.43
N GLU A 28 -46.28 -8.11 10.01
CA GLU A 28 -47.20 -8.55 11.08
C GLU A 28 -47.02 -7.67 12.33
N MET A 29 -45.79 -7.37 12.72
CA MET A 29 -45.49 -6.50 13.87
C MET A 29 -46.00 -5.07 13.66
N LEU A 30 -45.75 -4.50 12.47
CA LEU A 30 -46.25 -3.17 12.10
C LEU A 30 -47.78 -3.12 12.04
N SER A 31 -48.45 -4.23 11.70
CA SER A 31 -49.91 -4.29 11.65
C SER A 31 -50.54 -4.49 13.03
N GLY A 32 -49.82 -5.15 13.93
CA GLY A 32 -50.34 -5.60 15.22
C GLY A 32 -50.25 -4.58 16.36
N ASP A 33 -49.32 -3.62 16.30
CA ASP A 33 -49.11 -2.65 17.38
C ASP A 33 -48.82 -1.24 16.86
N HIS A 34 -49.55 -0.26 17.38
CA HIS A 34 -49.36 1.16 17.06
C HIS A 34 -48.01 1.69 17.59
N LEU A 35 -47.44 1.10 18.63
CA LEU A 35 -46.14 1.52 19.16
C LEU A 35 -45.02 1.30 18.14
N TYR A 36 -45.00 0.15 17.48
CA TYR A 36 -44.04 -0.17 16.43
C TYR A 36 -44.21 0.69 15.18
N GLN A 37 -45.46 1.06 14.82
CA GLN A 37 -45.71 2.01 13.74
C GLN A 37 -45.08 3.38 14.04
N LYS A 38 -45.25 3.87 15.27
CA LYS A 38 -44.70 5.15 15.68
C LYS A 38 -43.17 5.14 15.70
N GLU A 39 -42.55 4.06 16.16
CA GLU A 39 -41.09 3.90 16.13
C GLU A 39 -40.55 3.84 14.69
N ALA A 40 -41.23 3.08 13.81
CA ALA A 40 -40.91 3.03 12.38
C ALA A 40 -40.93 4.41 11.70
N ASP A 41 -41.97 5.21 11.99
CA ASP A 41 -42.08 6.58 11.48
C ASP A 41 -40.94 7.49 11.98
N GLN A 42 -40.52 7.33 13.25
CA GLN A 42 -39.40 8.08 13.80
C GLN A 42 -38.09 7.76 13.08
N PHE A 43 -37.79 6.49 12.85
CA PHE A 43 -36.60 6.06 12.11
C PHE A 43 -36.60 6.58 10.67
N THR A 44 -37.74 6.49 9.98
CA THR A 44 -37.89 7.00 8.61
C THR A 44 -37.74 8.53 8.54
N THR A 45 -38.30 9.24 9.51
CA THR A 45 -38.18 10.71 9.60
C THR A 45 -36.73 11.12 9.83
N LEU A 46 -36.04 10.48 10.77
CA LEU A 46 -34.62 10.74 11.05
C LEU A 46 -33.75 10.49 9.82
N ARG A 47 -33.98 9.38 9.12
CA ARG A 47 -33.26 9.06 7.87
C ARG A 47 -33.46 10.14 6.82
N THR A 48 -34.70 10.59 6.62
CA THR A 48 -35.04 11.62 5.64
C THR A 48 -34.34 12.94 5.96
N LEU A 49 -34.30 13.32 7.25
CA LEU A 49 -33.60 14.52 7.71
C LEU A 49 -32.07 14.43 7.53
N MET A 50 -31.49 13.23 7.66
CA MET A 50 -30.07 13.00 7.41
C MET A 50 -29.73 13.07 5.91
N MET A 51 -30.53 12.42 5.06
CA MET A 51 -30.32 12.41 3.61
C MET A 51 -30.44 13.80 2.98
N GLN A 52 -31.35 14.66 3.48
CA GLN A 52 -31.47 16.04 2.99
C GLN A 52 -30.24 16.91 3.32
N ARG A 53 -29.39 16.50 4.26
CA ARG A 53 -28.15 17.22 4.62
C ARG A 53 -26.94 16.79 3.79
N GLU A 54 -27.07 15.75 2.97
CA GLU A 54 -25.97 15.20 2.15
C GLU A 54 -25.74 15.93 0.82
N GLU A 55 -26.21 17.17 0.65
CA GLU A 55 -25.51 18.13 -0.22
C GLU A 55 -24.19 18.56 0.46
N SER A 56 -23.33 17.57 0.70
CA SER A 56 -21.98 17.73 1.22
C SER A 56 -21.07 18.27 0.12
N SER A 57 -21.37 19.47 -0.35
CA SER A 57 -20.40 20.24 -1.10
C SER A 57 -19.27 20.57 -0.14
N PHE A 58 -18.07 20.02 -0.39
CA PHE A 58 -16.88 20.42 0.31
C PHE A 58 -16.78 21.95 0.23
N GLY A 59 -16.81 22.61 1.39
CA GLY A 59 -16.76 24.06 1.45
C GLY A 59 -15.60 24.61 0.62
N PRO A 60 -15.70 25.87 0.15
CA PRO A 60 -14.63 26.47 -0.63
C PRO A 60 -13.30 26.31 0.13
N PHE A 61 -12.22 26.02 -0.61
CA PHE A 61 -10.87 25.81 -0.07
C PHE A 61 -10.59 24.46 0.65
N PHE A 62 -11.52 23.50 0.66
CA PHE A 62 -11.22 22.14 1.19
C PHE A 62 -10.05 21.47 0.46
N ALA A 63 -10.06 21.52 -0.88
CA ALA A 63 -8.99 20.96 -1.70
C ALA A 63 -7.63 21.65 -1.42
N GLU A 64 -7.65 22.96 -1.18
CA GLU A 64 -6.45 23.74 -0.85
C GLU A 64 -5.88 23.36 0.51
N ARG A 65 -6.75 23.17 1.52
CA ARG A 65 -6.35 22.72 2.87
C ARG A 65 -5.74 21.33 2.85
N ILE A 66 -6.32 20.40 2.08
CA ILE A 66 -5.75 19.04 1.90
C ILE A 66 -4.39 19.13 1.21
N THR A 67 -4.29 19.90 0.12
CA THR A 67 -3.04 20.03 -0.64
C THR A 67 -1.92 20.60 0.22
N HIS A 68 -2.23 21.62 1.04
CA HIS A 68 -1.26 22.20 1.96
C HIS A 68 -0.82 21.20 3.05
N HIS A 69 -1.74 20.39 3.58
CA HIS A 69 -1.41 19.37 4.56
C HIS A 69 -0.51 18.26 3.97
N LEU A 70 -0.82 17.77 2.75
CA LEU A 70 0.02 16.79 2.06
C LEU A 70 1.42 17.32 1.77
N LYS A 71 1.53 18.58 1.36
CA LYS A 71 2.82 19.22 1.07
C LYS A 71 3.71 19.29 2.32
N ASN A 72 3.12 19.57 3.48
CA ASN A 72 3.86 19.63 4.75
C ASN A 72 4.30 18.23 5.22
N LEU A 73 3.47 17.20 5.04
CA LEU A 73 3.84 15.82 5.37
C LEU A 73 5.03 15.32 4.54
N LYS A 74 5.07 15.62 3.23
CA LYS A 74 6.21 15.24 2.37
C LYS A 74 7.55 15.82 2.87
N SER A 75 7.53 17.04 3.39
CA SER A 75 8.73 17.70 3.92
C SER A 75 9.29 16.99 5.17
N GLU A 76 8.43 16.38 6.00
CA GLU A 76 8.86 15.67 7.21
C GLU A 76 9.45 14.30 6.90
N PHE A 77 8.89 13.58 5.92
CA PHE A 77 9.43 12.30 5.47
C PHE A 77 10.83 12.44 4.86
N ASP A 78 11.05 13.45 4.02
CA ASP A 78 12.36 13.68 3.41
C ASP A 78 13.44 13.95 4.48
N TYR A 79 13.14 14.74 5.51
CA TYR A 79 14.10 15.02 6.58
C TYR A 79 14.44 13.79 7.43
N GLN A 80 13.44 12.96 7.76
CA GLN A 80 13.68 11.73 8.51
C GLN A 80 14.53 10.74 7.71
N ILE A 81 14.17 10.51 6.43
CA ILE A 81 14.92 9.60 5.55
C ILE A 81 16.37 10.10 5.40
N PHE A 82 16.58 11.40 5.22
CA PHE A 82 17.92 11.99 5.09
C PHE A 82 18.75 11.85 6.38
N SER A 83 18.12 12.02 7.54
CA SER A 83 18.78 11.84 8.85
C SER A 83 19.20 10.39 9.10
N PHE A 84 18.36 9.41 8.72
CA PHE A 84 18.71 8.00 8.80
C PHE A 84 19.84 7.64 7.81
N PHE A 85 19.79 8.14 6.58
CA PHE A 85 20.85 7.93 5.59
C PHE A 85 22.21 8.40 6.10
N LYS A 86 22.28 9.58 6.72
CA LYS A 86 23.56 10.13 7.23
C LYS A 86 24.17 9.27 8.35
N LYS A 87 23.36 8.60 9.17
CA LYS A 87 23.84 7.74 10.25
C LYS A 87 24.31 6.37 9.74
N TYR A 88 23.65 5.83 8.71
CA TYR A 88 23.95 4.50 8.18
C TYR A 88 24.83 4.50 6.91
N GLN A 89 25.18 5.66 6.36
CA GLN A 89 26.03 5.77 5.16
C GLN A 89 27.35 5.01 5.28
N LEU A 90 27.99 5.04 6.46
CA LEU A 90 29.29 4.39 6.67
C LEU A 90 29.14 2.86 6.76
N ALA A 91 28.04 2.39 7.36
CA ALA A 91 27.72 0.97 7.42
C ALA A 91 27.34 0.42 6.04
N ALA A 92 26.54 1.17 5.26
CA ALA A 92 26.18 0.81 3.90
C ALA A 92 27.43 0.76 2.99
N LEU A 93 28.32 1.75 3.07
CA LEU A 93 29.59 1.73 2.35
C LEU A 93 30.45 0.53 2.76
N GLY A 94 30.53 0.23 4.06
CA GLY A 94 31.24 -0.95 4.56
C GLY A 94 30.67 -2.26 4.03
N ILE A 95 29.34 -2.39 3.95
CA ILE A 95 28.66 -3.56 3.39
C ILE A 95 28.98 -3.72 1.90
N VAL A 96 28.94 -2.62 1.13
CA VAL A 96 29.28 -2.63 -0.30
C VAL A 96 30.74 -3.06 -0.51
N VAL A 97 31.68 -2.49 0.24
CA VAL A 97 33.10 -2.86 0.18
C VAL A 97 33.30 -4.31 0.59
N ALA A 98 32.64 -4.77 1.67
CA ALA A 98 32.72 -6.16 2.11
C ALA A 98 32.17 -7.13 1.07
N LEU A 99 31.07 -6.80 0.39
CA LEU A 99 30.50 -7.59 -0.71
C LEU A 99 31.45 -7.66 -1.91
N VAL A 100 32.09 -6.53 -2.28
CA VAL A 100 33.08 -6.51 -3.36
C VAL A 100 34.29 -7.37 -3.00
N VAL A 101 34.84 -7.22 -1.79
CA VAL A 101 35.99 -8.02 -1.34
C VAL A 101 35.61 -9.50 -1.24
N PHE A 102 34.43 -9.83 -0.71
CA PHE A 102 33.95 -11.20 -0.64
C PHE A 102 33.78 -11.81 -2.04
N ASN A 103 33.24 -11.05 -2.99
CA ASN A 103 33.11 -11.48 -4.38
C ASN A 103 34.47 -11.70 -5.05
N LEU A 104 35.44 -10.81 -4.82
CA LEU A 104 36.82 -10.94 -5.31
C LEU A 104 37.54 -12.15 -4.71
N LEU A 105 37.33 -12.45 -3.42
CA LEU A 105 37.92 -13.62 -2.76
C LEU A 105 37.30 -14.94 -3.24
N GLN A 106 36.03 -14.91 -3.65
CA GLN A 106 35.32 -16.10 -4.15
C GLN A 106 35.52 -16.31 -5.67
N SER A 107 35.88 -15.25 -6.40
CA SER A 107 36.16 -15.31 -7.84
C SER A 107 37.66 -15.37 -8.09
N GLU A 108 38.19 -16.57 -8.31
CA GLU A 108 39.59 -16.79 -8.73
C GLU A 108 39.90 -16.24 -10.16
N GLN A 109 38.97 -15.51 -10.79
CA GLN A 109 39.03 -15.15 -12.22
C GLN A 109 38.85 -13.65 -12.51
N LEU A 110 38.62 -12.81 -11.51
CA LEU A 110 38.53 -11.36 -11.74
C LEU A 110 39.87 -10.69 -11.43
N SER A 111 40.74 -10.67 -12.46
CA SER A 111 41.92 -9.81 -12.47
C SER A 111 41.46 -8.37 -12.21
N ILE A 112 42.07 -7.71 -11.22
CA ILE A 112 41.76 -6.33 -10.79
C ILE A 112 41.80 -5.33 -11.97
N ALA A 113 42.55 -5.67 -13.03
CA ALA A 113 42.61 -4.94 -14.29
C ALA A 113 41.23 -4.82 -15.00
N SER A 114 40.41 -5.88 -14.96
CA SER A 114 39.10 -5.92 -15.63
C SER A 114 38.05 -4.99 -15.01
N PHE A 115 38.16 -4.68 -13.71
CA PHE A 115 37.23 -3.77 -13.03
C PHE A 115 37.55 -2.29 -13.29
N PHE A 116 38.79 -1.98 -13.64
CA PHE A 116 39.23 -0.63 -14.05
C PHE A 116 39.22 -0.41 -15.58
N GLY A 117 38.75 -1.39 -16.36
CA GLY A 117 38.69 -1.31 -17.82
C GLY A 117 40.06 -1.42 -18.51
N PHE A 118 41.08 -1.95 -17.83
CA PHE A 118 42.31 -2.35 -18.48
C PHE A 118 42.10 -3.75 -19.06
N GLU A 119 41.65 -3.79 -20.31
CA GLU A 119 41.63 -5.00 -21.11
C GLU A 119 43.06 -5.31 -21.54
N ASP A 120 43.73 -6.20 -20.81
CA ASP A 120 45.03 -6.74 -21.22
C ASP A 120 44.82 -7.47 -22.56
N THR A 121 45.13 -6.76 -23.65
CA THR A 121 45.24 -7.36 -24.97
C THR A 121 46.54 -8.17 -25.01
N THR A 122 46.53 -9.31 -24.33
CA THR A 122 47.54 -10.35 -24.56
C THR A 122 46.80 -11.57 -25.06
N SER A 123 46.57 -11.58 -26.37
CA SER A 123 46.32 -12.82 -27.11
C SER A 123 47.41 -13.83 -26.70
N PRO A 124 47.07 -15.06 -26.29
CA PRO A 124 48.08 -16.08 -26.14
C PRO A 124 48.59 -16.38 -27.54
N LEU A 125 49.82 -15.98 -27.83
CA LEU A 125 50.58 -16.55 -28.93
C LEU A 125 50.68 -18.04 -28.64
N ASP A 126 49.93 -18.82 -29.40
CA ASP A 126 49.93 -20.27 -29.39
C ASP A 126 51.34 -20.74 -29.77
N THR A 127 52.18 -21.00 -28.76
CA THR A 127 53.56 -21.46 -28.96
C THR A 127 53.64 -22.88 -29.51
N SER A 128 52.50 -23.51 -29.80
CA SER A 128 52.42 -24.84 -30.40
C SER A 128 52.78 -24.86 -31.89
N ASP A 129 52.71 -23.71 -32.60
CA ASP A 129 53.06 -23.64 -34.03
C ASP A 129 54.55 -23.37 -34.31
N PHE A 130 55.33 -22.91 -33.31
CA PHE A 130 56.74 -22.57 -33.54
C PHE A 130 57.65 -23.80 -33.63
N PHE A 131 57.37 -24.87 -32.86
CA PHE A 131 58.22 -26.07 -32.85
C PHE A 131 57.93 -27.02 -34.01
N THR A 132 56.75 -26.95 -34.62
CA THR A 132 56.36 -27.81 -35.76
C THR A 132 56.97 -27.31 -37.08
N ALA A 133 57.44 -26.06 -37.14
CA ALA A 133 58.05 -25.48 -38.34
C ALA A 133 59.57 -25.70 -38.46
N ILE A 134 60.23 -26.25 -37.42
CA ILE A 134 61.70 -26.42 -37.38
C ILE A 134 62.13 -27.89 -37.51
N SER A 135 61.21 -28.86 -37.54
CA SER A 135 61.55 -30.29 -37.65
C SER A 135 61.38 -30.87 -39.07
N HIS A 136 61.84 -30.15 -40.10
CA HIS A 136 61.97 -30.70 -41.45
C HIS A 136 63.38 -30.54 -42.01
#